data_AF-A0A814VY32-F1
#
_entry.id   AF-A0A814VY32-F1
#
_cell.length_a   1.000
_cell.length_b   1.000
_cell.length_c   1.000
_cell.angle_alpha   90.00
_cell.angle_beta   90.00
_cell.angle_gamma   90.00
#
_symmetry.space_group_name_H-M   'P 1'
#
loop_
_entity.id
_entity.type
_entity.pdbx_description
1 polymer ?
#
loop_
_entity_poly.entity_id
_entity_poly.type
_entity_poly.pdbx_seq_one_letter_code
_entity_poly.pdbx_strand_id
1 'polypeptide(L)'
;MIALDAPKLHAPIYQKILETYLQKKKYDKLKELLTKWPSDIYDLSVIDQSIILQTNSEKTPQALLECSAIIAEKRGDISKTLTIFLKMQNIQVFQLIERKQLYEKILPNIQTLMAINQNVRLIILILEK
;
A
#
# COMPACT_ATOMS: atom_id res chain seq x y z
N MET A 1 -8.82 -18.54 34.14
CA MET A 1 -9.25 -17.22 33.61
C MET A 1 -9.32 -17.38 32.10
N ILE A 2 -10.51 -17.57 31.54
CA ILE A 2 -10.68 -17.70 30.08
C ILE A 2 -10.69 -16.28 29.53
N ALA A 3 -9.68 -15.91 28.75
CA ALA A 3 -9.73 -14.69 27.96
C ALA A 3 -10.85 -14.88 26.94
N LEU A 4 -12.00 -14.23 27.16
CA LEU A 4 -13.02 -14.10 26.13
C LEU A 4 -12.41 -13.20 25.05
N ASP A 5 -11.92 -13.80 23.98
CA ASP A 5 -11.64 -13.07 22.75
C ASP A 5 -12.88 -12.25 22.41
N ALA A 6 -12.70 -10.95 22.21
CA ALA A 6 -13.78 -10.06 21.82
C ALA A 6 -14.51 -10.66 20.58
N PRO A 7 -15.85 -10.62 20.54
CA PRO A 7 -16.60 -11.26 19.46
C PRO A 7 -16.15 -10.70 18.10
N LYS A 8 -15.63 -11.60 17.24
CA LYS A 8 -15.22 -11.27 15.88
C LYS A 8 -16.40 -11.52 14.92
N LEU A 9 -16.68 -10.56 14.05
CA LEU A 9 -17.62 -10.77 12.95
C LEU A 9 -17.06 -11.81 11.96
N HIS A 10 -17.93 -12.43 11.18
CA HIS A 10 -17.49 -13.32 10.10
C HIS A 10 -16.77 -12.51 9.00
N ALA A 11 -15.70 -13.06 8.42
CA ALA A 11 -14.84 -12.35 7.45
C ALA A 11 -15.56 -11.61 6.30
N PRO A 12 -16.63 -12.16 5.69
CA PRO A 12 -17.40 -11.49 4.64
C PRO A 12 -18.09 -10.20 5.11
N ILE A 13 -18.39 -10.06 6.41
CA ILE A 13 -19.00 -8.83 6.94
C ILE A 13 -17.99 -7.69 6.90
N TYR A 14 -16.74 -7.94 7.31
CA TYR A 14 -15.66 -6.96 7.19
C TYR A 14 -15.40 -6.57 5.73
N GLN A 15 -15.35 -7.56 4.83
CA GLN A 15 -15.20 -7.31 3.38
C GLN A 15 -16.31 -6.39 2.87
N LYS A 16 -17.58 -6.71 3.20
CA LYS A 16 -18.73 -5.92 2.76
C LYS A 16 -18.66 -4.48 3.25
N ILE A 17 -18.19 -4.25 4.47
CA ILE A 17 -18.00 -2.90 5.01
C ILE A 17 -16.93 -2.15 4.21
N LEU A 18 -15.77 -2.76 3.96
CA LEU A 18 -14.68 -2.14 3.18
C LEU A 18 -15.15 -1.82 1.75
N GLU A 19 -15.80 -2.77 1.08
CA GLU A 19 -16.39 -2.57 -0.25
C GLU A 19 -17.42 -1.43 -0.27
N THR A 20 -18.23 -1.31 0.78
CA THR A 20 -19.23 -0.22 0.88
C THR A 20 -18.56 1.15 0.93
N TYR A 21 -17.48 1.30 1.70
CA TYR A 21 -16.74 2.56 1.75
C TYR A 21 -16.01 2.85 0.43
N LEU A 22 -15.48 1.82 -0.22
CA LEU A 22 -14.86 1.92 -1.53
C LEU A 22 -15.88 2.39 -2.59
N GLN A 23 -17.05 1.75 -2.69
CA GLN A 23 -18.13 2.12 -3.62
C GLN A 23 -18.64 3.54 -3.38
N LYS A 24 -18.76 3.97 -2.12
CA LYS A 24 -19.18 5.33 -1.75
C LYS A 24 -18.06 6.37 -1.90
N LYS A 25 -16.89 5.99 -2.43
CA LYS A 25 -15.70 6.86 -2.59
C LYS A 25 -15.24 7.52 -1.28
N LYS A 26 -15.49 6.86 -0.15
CA LYS A 26 -15.11 7.31 1.21
C LYS A 26 -13.72 6.79 1.54
N TYR A 27 -12.72 7.15 0.73
CA TYR A 27 -11.38 6.56 0.78
C TYR A 27 -10.64 6.83 2.09
N ASP A 28 -10.84 7.99 2.73
CA ASP A 28 -10.23 8.28 4.04
C ASP A 28 -10.72 7.31 5.12
N LYS A 29 -12.02 6.99 5.10
CA LYS A 29 -12.58 6.03 6.05
C LYS A 29 -12.12 4.61 5.74
N LEU A 30 -12.04 4.26 4.46
CA LEU A 30 -11.47 2.98 4.01
C LEU A 30 -10.02 2.83 4.51
N LYS A 31 -9.20 3.85 4.31
CA LYS A 31 -7.81 3.90 4.79
C LYS A 31 -7.72 3.69 6.29
N GLU A 32 -8.52 4.42 7.06
CA GLU A 32 -8.57 4.30 8.52
C GLU A 32 -8.86 2.85 8.95
N LEU A 33 -9.84 2.20 8.32
CA LEU A 33 -10.22 0.82 8.63
C LEU A 33 -9.13 -0.18 8.22
N LEU A 34 -8.56 -0.03 7.03
CA LEU A 34 -7.46 -0.90 6.57
C LEU A 34 -6.27 -0.83 7.53
N THR A 35 -5.90 0.36 8.02
CA THR A 35 -4.82 0.51 8.99
C THR A 35 -5.15 -0.14 10.33
N LYS A 36 -6.34 0.10 10.88
CA LYS A 36 -6.73 -0.36 12.21
C LYS A 36 -7.06 -1.85 12.29
N TRP A 37 -7.65 -2.40 11.24
CA TRP A 37 -8.14 -3.78 11.27
C TRP A 37 -7.01 -4.79 11.04
N PRO A 38 -6.95 -5.86 11.84
CA PRO A 38 -6.07 -6.99 11.59
C PRO A 38 -6.27 -7.56 10.18
N SER A 39 -5.20 -8.02 9.54
CA SER A 39 -5.24 -8.55 8.17
C SER A 39 -5.81 -9.96 8.07
N ASP A 40 -5.95 -10.66 9.19
CA ASP A 40 -6.43 -12.05 9.29
C ASP A 40 -7.96 -12.15 9.38
N ILE A 41 -8.66 -11.03 9.56
CA ILE A 41 -10.14 -11.01 9.73
C ILE A 41 -10.91 -10.75 8.43
N TYR A 42 -10.23 -10.56 7.29
CA TYR A 42 -10.83 -10.46 5.95
C TYR A 42 -9.85 -10.88 4.85
N ASP A 43 -10.36 -11.29 3.69
CA ASP A 43 -9.50 -11.57 2.53
C ASP A 43 -8.96 -10.28 1.89
N LEU A 44 -7.66 -10.05 2.07
CA LEU A 44 -6.95 -8.93 1.45
C LEU A 44 -6.99 -8.97 -0.08
N SER A 45 -7.03 -10.15 -0.70
CA SER A 45 -6.99 -10.32 -2.16
C SER A 45 -8.27 -9.79 -2.82
N VAL A 46 -9.41 -10.02 -2.20
CA VAL A 46 -10.73 -9.55 -2.69
C VAL A 46 -10.80 -8.02 -2.68
N ILE A 47 -10.36 -7.40 -1.57
CA ILE A 47 -10.35 -5.95 -1.46
C ILE A 47 -9.31 -5.33 -2.41
N ASP A 48 -8.15 -5.96 -2.55
CA ASP A 48 -7.11 -5.52 -3.48
C ASP A 48 -7.61 -5.47 -4.92
N GLN A 49 -8.25 -6.55 -5.39
CA GLN A 49 -8.85 -6.59 -6.72
C GLN A 49 -9.89 -5.47 -6.90
N SER A 50 -10.72 -5.23 -5.89
CA SER A 50 -11.73 -4.18 -5.91
C SER A 50 -11.12 -2.78 -6.01
N ILE A 51 -10.01 -2.52 -5.31
CA ILE A 51 -9.28 -1.26 -5.40
C ILE A 51 -8.63 -1.12 -6.78
N ILE A 52 -7.96 -2.16 -7.29
CA ILE A 52 -7.28 -2.14 -8.59
C ILE A 52 -8.25 -1.69 -9.69
N LEU A 53 -9.47 -2.26 -9.72
CA LEU A 53 -10.51 -1.90 -10.68
C LEU A 53 -10.86 -0.40 -10.69
N GLN A 54 -10.68 0.29 -9.55
CA GLN A 54 -10.94 1.73 -9.42
C GLN A 54 -9.69 2.61 -9.60
N THR A 55 -8.49 2.02 -9.64
CA THR A 55 -7.21 2.73 -9.82
C THR A 55 -6.69 2.75 -11.28
N ASN A 56 -7.46 2.25 -12.24
CA ASN A 56 -7.06 2.16 -13.66
C ASN A 56 -7.10 3.50 -14.43
N SER A 57 -7.26 4.64 -13.74
CA SER A 57 -7.32 5.97 -14.37
C SER A 57 -6.17 6.86 -13.94
N GLU A 58 -5.67 7.72 -14.83
CA GLU A 58 -4.68 8.77 -14.51
C GLU A 58 -5.15 9.72 -13.39
N LYS A 59 -6.46 9.80 -13.14
CA LYS A 59 -7.06 10.60 -12.06
C LYS A 59 -7.35 9.81 -10.79
N THR A 60 -6.53 8.80 -10.49
CA THR A 60 -6.71 8.01 -9.26
C THR A 60 -6.50 8.89 -8.03
N PRO A 61 -7.48 8.98 -7.11
CA PRO A 61 -7.34 9.75 -5.89
C PRO A 61 -6.17 9.25 -5.04
N GLN A 62 -5.37 10.16 -4.49
CA GLN A 62 -4.22 9.81 -3.64
C GLN A 62 -4.62 8.89 -2.47
N ALA A 63 -5.75 9.17 -1.81
CA ALA A 63 -6.26 8.33 -0.72
C ALA A 63 -6.54 6.88 -1.14
N LEU A 64 -6.90 6.63 -2.42
CA LEU A 64 -7.11 5.28 -2.94
C LEU A 64 -5.78 4.57 -3.23
N LEU A 65 -4.75 5.30 -3.69
CA LEU A 65 -3.39 4.79 -3.81
C LEU A 65 -2.82 4.41 -2.45
N GLU A 66 -3.06 5.23 -1.41
CA GLU A 66 -2.67 4.93 -0.03
C GLU A 66 -3.35 3.65 0.50
N CYS A 67 -4.65 3.46 0.20
CA CYS A 67 -5.33 2.21 0.54
C CYS A 67 -4.67 1.00 -0.16
N SER A 68 -4.32 1.15 -1.44
CA SER A 68 -3.64 0.08 -2.20
C SER A 68 -2.28 -0.26 -1.60
N ALA A 69 -1.52 0.76 -1.18
CA ALA A 69 -0.23 0.57 -0.52
C ALA A 69 -0.37 -0.20 0.81
N ILE A 70 -1.32 0.18 1.67
CA ILE A 70 -1.55 -0.50 2.96
C ILE A 70 -1.86 -1.98 2.75
N ILE A 71 -2.66 -2.31 1.72
CA ILE A 71 -2.97 -3.70 1.40
C ILE A 71 -1.73 -4.44 0.90
N ALA A 72 -0.94 -3.82 0.00
CA ALA A 72 0.29 -4.42 -0.50
C ALA A 72 1.30 -4.70 0.63
N GLU A 73 1.43 -3.78 1.59
CA GLU A 73 2.25 -3.94 2.78
C GLU A 73 1.76 -5.09 3.66
N LYS A 74 0.45 -5.16 3.94
CA LYS A 74 -0.15 -6.23 4.75
C LYS A 74 0.00 -7.62 4.10
N ARG A 75 0.02 -7.68 2.77
CA ARG A 75 0.29 -8.92 2.01
C ARG A 75 1.77 -9.26 1.92
N GLY A 76 2.66 -8.33 2.28
CA GLY A 76 4.10 -8.47 2.08
C GLY A 76 4.52 -8.39 0.60
N ASP A 77 3.68 -7.83 -0.28
CA ASP A 77 4.00 -7.66 -1.70
C ASP A 77 4.90 -6.43 -1.91
N ILE A 78 6.21 -6.67 -1.81
CA ILE A 78 7.23 -5.63 -1.88
C ILE A 78 7.25 -4.96 -3.26
N SER A 79 7.10 -5.72 -4.33
CA SER A 79 7.14 -5.19 -5.71
C SER A 79 5.98 -4.23 -5.95
N LYS A 80 4.77 -4.61 -5.52
CA LYS A 80 3.59 -3.77 -5.64
C LYS A 80 3.66 -2.55 -4.73
N THR A 81 4.12 -2.71 -3.49
CA THR A 81 4.32 -1.59 -2.56
C THR A 81 5.25 -0.53 -3.15
N LEU A 82 6.39 -0.97 -3.71
CA LEU A 82 7.36 -0.10 -4.38
C LEU A 82 6.73 0.66 -5.56
N THR A 83 5.96 -0.05 -6.39
CA THR A 83 5.29 0.54 -7.56
C THR A 83 4.30 1.63 -7.16
N ILE A 84 3.50 1.38 -6.11
CA ILE A 84 2.51 2.32 -5.62
C ILE A 84 3.19 3.54 -4.98
N PHE A 85 4.26 3.34 -4.20
CA PHE A 85 5.03 4.42 -3.59
C PHE A 85 5.68 5.35 -4.62
N LEU A 86 6.25 4.79 -5.69
CA LEU A 86 6.77 5.57 -6.82
C LEU A 86 5.66 6.39 -7.50
N LYS A 87 4.49 5.78 -7.76
CA LYS A 87 3.33 6.47 -8.34
C LYS A 87 2.85 7.65 -7.48
N MET A 88 2.87 7.48 -6.16
CA MET A 88 2.48 8.52 -5.21
C MET A 88 3.56 9.59 -4.99
N GLN A 89 4.75 9.43 -5.58
CA GLN A 89 5.92 10.27 -5.27
C GLN A 89 6.19 10.33 -3.75
N ASN A 90 5.97 9.22 -3.06
CA ASN A 90 6.03 9.19 -1.60
C ASN A 90 7.48 9.00 -1.12
N ILE A 91 7.97 9.91 -0.28
CA ILE A 91 9.32 9.87 0.30
C ILE A 91 9.62 8.59 1.11
N GLN A 92 8.60 7.88 1.59
CA GLN A 92 8.77 6.61 2.29
C GLN A 92 9.33 5.50 1.37
N VAL A 93 9.31 5.71 0.05
CA VAL A 93 9.94 4.80 -0.93
C VAL A 93 11.42 4.56 -0.64
N PHE A 94 12.14 5.60 -0.17
CA PHE A 94 13.57 5.50 0.14
C PHE A 94 13.83 4.56 1.33
N GLN A 95 13.02 4.66 2.39
CA GLN A 95 13.11 3.76 3.54
C GLN A 95 12.79 2.31 3.15
N LEU A 96 11.81 2.11 2.27
CA LEU A 96 11.46 0.78 1.76
C LEU A 96 12.63 0.17 0.97
N ILE A 97 13.25 0.95 0.07
CA ILE A 97 14.40 0.52 -0.74
C ILE A 97 15.57 0.10 0.15
N GLU A 98 15.91 0.90 1.15
CA GLU A 98 16.99 0.58 2.10
C GLU A 98 16.70 -0.69 2.91
N ARG A 99 15.53 -0.74 3.55
CA ARG A 99 15.16 -1.87 4.42
C ARG A 99 15.06 -3.20 3.69
N LYS A 100 14.68 -3.17 2.41
CA LYS A 100 14.49 -4.37 1.58
C LYS A 100 15.60 -4.57 0.54
N GLN A 101 16.63 -3.72 0.56
CA GLN A 101 17.79 -3.81 -0.34
C GLN A 101 17.40 -3.86 -1.83
N LEU A 102 16.45 -3.01 -2.26
CA LEU A 102 15.83 -3.07 -3.60
C LEU A 102 16.60 -2.30 -4.68
N TYR A 103 17.89 -2.11 -4.52
CA TYR A 103 18.71 -1.20 -5.32
C TYR A 103 18.70 -1.53 -6.83
N GLU A 104 18.82 -2.81 -7.20
CA GLU A 104 18.80 -3.19 -8.62
C GLU A 104 17.41 -3.01 -9.26
N LYS A 105 16.35 -3.34 -8.53
CA LYS A 105 14.97 -3.23 -9.02
C LYS A 105 14.55 -1.78 -9.26
N ILE A 106 15.22 -0.83 -8.62
CA ILE A 106 14.87 0.58 -8.69
C ILE A 106 15.67 1.36 -9.73
N LEU A 107 16.72 0.76 -10.31
CA LEU A 107 17.55 1.36 -11.37
C LEU A 107 16.72 1.98 -12.50
N PRO A 108 15.69 1.31 -13.07
CA PRO A 108 14.89 1.89 -14.15
C PRO A 108 14.09 3.13 -13.73
N ASN A 109 13.87 3.32 -12.43
CA ASN A 109 13.07 4.42 -11.87
C ASN A 109 13.92 5.51 -11.20
N ILE A 110 15.25 5.52 -11.40
CA ILE A 110 16.17 6.50 -10.78
C ILE A 110 15.72 7.94 -11.04
N GLN A 111 15.31 8.28 -12.27
CA GLN A 111 14.87 9.64 -12.60
C GLN A 111 13.67 10.06 -11.77
N THR A 112 12.69 9.17 -11.60
CA THR A 112 11.52 9.40 -10.75
C THR A 112 11.94 9.57 -9.29
N LEU A 113 12.87 8.75 -8.78
CA LEU A 113 13.39 8.91 -7.42
C LEU A 113 14.08 10.27 -7.22
N MET A 114 14.93 10.70 -8.15
CA MET A 114 15.63 11.99 -8.06
C MET A 114 14.65 13.17 -8.02
N ALA A 115 13.53 13.06 -8.75
CA ALA A 115 12.47 14.06 -8.72
C ALA A 115 11.72 14.09 -7.37
N ILE A 116 11.53 12.93 -6.73
CA ILE A 116 10.87 12.83 -5.41
C ILE A 116 11.75 13.38 -4.29
N ASN A 117 13.04 13.04 -4.29
CA ASN A 117 13.99 13.53 -3.31
C ASN A 117 15.42 13.41 -3.84
N GLN A 118 16.20 14.48 -3.70
CA GLN A 118 17.61 14.54 -4.09
C GLN A 118 18.53 13.82 -3.08
N ASN A 119 18.12 12.67 -2.54
CA ASN A 119 18.94 11.96 -1.56
C ASN A 119 20.16 11.32 -2.25
N VAL A 120 21.22 12.13 -2.37
CA VAL A 120 22.46 11.83 -3.10
C VAL A 120 23.10 10.54 -2.60
N ARG A 121 23.00 10.23 -1.30
CA ARG A 121 23.59 9.04 -0.70
C ARG A 121 22.94 7.75 -1.20
N LEU A 122 21.62 7.73 -1.35
CA LEU A 122 20.91 6.55 -1.89
C LEU A 122 21.18 6.36 -3.37
N ILE A 123 21.26 7.45 -4.12
CA ILE A 123 21.59 7.42 -5.55
C ILE A 123 22.99 6.86 -5.77
N ILE A 124 23.98 7.29 -4.98
CA ILE A 124 25.34 6.74 -5.03
C ILE A 124 25.33 5.23 -4.73
N LEU A 125 24.68 4.78 -3.65
CA LEU A 125 24.60 3.36 -3.30
C LEU A 125 23.90 2.49 -4.37
N ILE A 126 22.96 3.05 -5.12
CA ILE A 126 22.30 2.37 -6.24
C ILE A 126 23.24 2.26 -7.45
N LEU A 127 24.06 3.29 -7.71
CA LEU A 127 24.96 3.35 -8.87
C LEU A 127 26.28 2.60 -8.67
N GLU A 128 26.70 2.38 -7.42
CA GLU A 128 27.96 1.68 -7.06
C GLU A 128 27.81 0.14 -7.00
N LYS A 129 26.61 -0.40 -7.19
CA LYS A 129 26.33 -1.85 -7.23
C LYS A 129 26.03 -2.30 -8.66
#